data_AF-A0A966CIA0-F1
#
_entry.id   AF-A0A966CIA0-F1
#
_cell.length_a   1.000
_cell.length_b   1.000
_cell.length_c   1.000
_cell.angle_alpha   90.00
_cell.angle_beta   90.00
_cell.angle_gamma   90.00
#
_symmetry.space_group_name_H-M   'P 1'
#
loop_
_entity.id
_entity.type
_entity.pdbx_description
1 polymer ?
#
loop_
_entity_poly.entity_id
_entity_poly.type
_entity_poly.pdbx_seq_one_letter_code
_entity_poly.pdbx_strand_id
1 'polypeptide(L)'
;MADSKRKTLTTKEVYDEIGRNYRYFLNWRHALFAGYLLILYTLAQGYFWLFEHSQQNIWVIFLAGLLISLCIWVLEIRVRDLYQACTKAGRNIENEVGGAGIYTELNSDSLRNKALSHSNALNCFLVCYPLAFSLCLSTQHVNSSNNIYGKRANLQADTSPLEKEIDELVYQLYGLTQEEIEIVEGRL
;
A
#
# COMPACT_ATOMS: atom_id res chain seq x y z
N MET A 1 55.70 -13.48 -5.43
CA MET A 1 54.56 -14.43 -5.37
C MET A 1 54.30 -14.73 -3.91
N ALA A 2 53.48 -13.91 -3.25
CA ALA A 2 53.14 -14.13 -1.86
C ALA A 2 52.02 -15.18 -1.82
N ASP A 3 52.39 -16.40 -1.40
CA ASP A 3 51.46 -17.48 -1.11
C ASP A 3 50.50 -17.01 0.00
N SER A 4 49.29 -16.64 -0.40
CA SER A 4 48.21 -16.30 0.51
C SER A 4 47.81 -17.58 1.24
N LYS A 5 48.49 -17.88 2.36
CA LYS A 5 48.08 -18.93 3.30
C LYS A 5 46.64 -18.64 3.73
N ARG A 6 45.68 -19.24 3.01
CA ARG A 6 44.26 -19.21 3.33
C ARG A 6 44.12 -19.85 4.71
N LYS A 7 44.03 -19.02 5.75
CA LYS A 7 43.86 -19.46 7.13
C LYS A 7 42.64 -20.38 7.16
N THR A 8 42.86 -21.67 7.38
CA THR A 8 41.79 -22.66 7.46
C THR A 8 40.99 -22.35 8.71
N LEU A 9 39.79 -21.80 8.53
CA LEU A 9 38.88 -21.54 9.64
C LEU A 9 38.53 -22.85 10.32
N THR A 10 38.54 -22.85 11.64
CA THR A 10 38.06 -23.97 12.45
C THR A 10 36.55 -24.10 12.28
N THR A 11 36.01 -25.32 12.44
CA THR A 11 34.56 -25.59 12.34
C THR A 11 33.74 -24.69 13.26
N LYS A 12 34.27 -24.39 14.45
CA LYS A 12 33.65 -23.46 15.41
C LYS A 12 33.60 -22.03 14.87
N GLU A 13 34.70 -21.52 14.31
CA GLU A 13 34.73 -20.17 13.73
C GLU A 13 33.76 -20.05 12.55
N VAL A 14 33.66 -21.09 11.70
CA VAL A 14 32.68 -21.11 10.60
C VAL A 14 31.25 -21.11 11.14
N TYR A 15 30.97 -21.89 12.18
CA TYR A 15 29.65 -21.93 12.82
C TYR A 15 29.25 -20.59 13.43
N ASP A 16 30.17 -19.93 14.14
CA ASP A 16 29.96 -18.61 14.73
C ASP A 16 29.71 -17.55 13.63
N GLU A 17 30.45 -17.63 12.51
CA GLU A 17 30.28 -16.75 11.37
C GLU A 17 28.92 -16.92 10.69
N ILE A 18 28.44 -18.17 10.54
CA ILE A 18 27.08 -18.45 10.04
C ILE A 18 26.04 -17.84 10.97
N GLY A 19 26.23 -17.95 12.29
CA GLY A 19 25.35 -17.33 13.29
C GLY A 19 25.28 -15.82 13.21
N ARG A 20 26.42 -15.15 13.01
CA ARG A 20 26.48 -13.70 12.80
C ARG A 20 25.72 -13.30 11.53
N ASN A 21 25.99 -13.97 10.42
CA ASN A 21 25.34 -13.69 9.14
C ASN A 21 23.83 -13.96 9.18
N TYR A 22 23.41 -15.05 9.81
CA TYR A 22 21.99 -15.36 10.00
C TYR A 22 21.24 -14.23 10.73
N ARG A 23 21.77 -13.78 11.88
CA ARG A 23 21.16 -12.67 12.65
C ARG A 23 21.17 -11.36 11.87
N TYR A 24 22.23 -11.09 11.12
CA TYR A 24 22.33 -9.91 10.27
C TYR A 24 21.22 -9.88 9.20
N PHE A 25 21.02 -10.97 8.46
CA PHE A 25 19.95 -11.06 7.45
C PHE A 25 18.55 -11.06 8.08
N LEU A 26 18.41 -11.63 9.27
CA LEU A 26 17.16 -11.57 10.02
C LEU A 26 16.81 -10.12 10.41
N ASN A 27 17.79 -9.33 10.87
CA ASN A 27 17.58 -7.90 11.16
C ASN A 27 17.21 -7.12 9.89
N TRP A 28 17.86 -7.41 8.77
CA TRP A 28 17.52 -6.83 7.47
C TRP A 28 16.06 -7.07 7.08
N ARG A 29 15.54 -8.27 7.32
CA ARG A 29 14.13 -8.59 7.06
C ARG A 29 13.18 -7.73 7.90
N HIS A 30 13.48 -7.50 9.16
CA HIS A 30 12.68 -6.63 10.03
C HIS A 30 12.73 -5.17 9.57
N ALA A 31 13.91 -4.68 9.20
CA ALA A 31 14.09 -3.33 8.67
C ALA A 31 13.33 -3.12 7.35
N LEU A 32 13.37 -4.10 6.46
CA LEU A 32 12.63 -4.09 5.18
C LEU A 32 11.11 -4.06 5.42
N PHE A 33 10.61 -4.85 6.37
CA PHE A 33 9.19 -4.83 6.74
C PHE A 33 8.75 -3.48 7.31
N ALA A 34 9.55 -2.89 8.22
CA ALA A 34 9.25 -1.56 8.77
C ALA A 34 9.27 -0.47 7.68
N GLY A 35 10.24 -0.52 6.77
CA GLY A 35 10.32 0.38 5.62
C GLY A 35 9.10 0.25 4.71
N TYR A 36 8.62 -0.97 4.47
CA TYR A 36 7.41 -1.18 3.68
C TYR A 36 6.17 -0.56 4.31
N LEU A 37 5.96 -0.72 5.62
CA LEU A 37 4.84 -0.10 6.33
C LEU A 37 4.87 1.44 6.25
N LEU A 38 6.06 2.03 6.36
CA LEU A 38 6.24 3.46 6.21
C LEU A 38 5.83 3.93 4.81
N ILE A 39 6.23 3.20 3.77
CA ILE A 39 5.87 3.55 2.39
C ILE A 39 4.35 3.44 2.18
N LEU A 40 3.71 2.37 2.68
CA LEU A 40 2.25 2.24 2.63
C LEU A 40 1.55 3.42 3.31
N TYR A 41 2.03 3.85 4.47
CA TYR A 41 1.51 5.03 5.15
C TYR A 41 1.65 6.29 4.29
N THR A 42 2.82 6.53 3.69
CA THR A 42 3.03 7.71 2.82
C THR A 42 2.15 7.69 1.56
N LEU A 43 1.96 6.52 0.94
CA LEU A 43 1.07 6.35 -0.20
C LEU A 43 -0.40 6.60 0.19
N ALA A 44 -0.82 6.14 1.37
CA ALA A 44 -2.16 6.39 1.88
C ALA A 44 -2.41 7.89 2.12
N GLN A 45 -1.45 8.60 2.72
CA GLN A 45 -1.53 10.05 2.88
C GLN A 45 -1.61 10.77 1.52
N GLY A 46 -0.76 10.38 0.56
CA GLY A 46 -0.81 10.90 -0.80
C GLY A 46 -2.16 10.64 -1.48
N TYR A 47 -2.77 9.48 -1.23
CA TYR A 47 -4.09 9.14 -1.76
C TYR A 47 -5.17 10.09 -1.26
N PHE A 48 -5.23 10.34 0.05
CA PHE A 48 -6.21 11.26 0.64
C PHE A 48 -6.06 12.67 0.07
N TRP A 49 -4.82 13.18 -0.02
CA TRP A 49 -4.54 14.49 -0.58
C TRP A 49 -4.98 14.61 -2.05
N LEU A 50 -4.67 13.60 -2.86
CA LEU A 50 -5.01 13.61 -4.28
C LEU A 50 -6.51 13.39 -4.54
N PHE A 51 -7.19 12.66 -3.65
CA PHE A 51 -8.63 12.44 -3.71
C PHE A 51 -9.41 13.77 -3.56
N GLU A 52 -8.92 14.68 -2.71
CA GLU A 52 -9.51 16.00 -2.51
C GLU A 52 -9.25 16.98 -3.68
N HIS A 53 -8.06 16.92 -4.28
CA HIS A 53 -7.65 17.90 -5.30
C HIS A 53 -7.87 17.45 -6.76
N SER A 54 -7.65 16.19 -7.10
CA SER A 54 -7.65 15.72 -8.49
C SER A 54 -7.89 14.20 -8.61
N GLN A 55 -9.17 13.83 -8.76
CA GLN A 55 -9.56 12.42 -8.92
C GLN A 55 -8.97 11.74 -10.17
N GLN A 56 -8.63 12.52 -11.21
CA GLN A 56 -8.07 12.00 -12.46
C GLN A 56 -6.65 11.44 -12.32
N ASN A 57 -5.90 11.85 -11.28
CA ASN A 57 -4.49 11.46 -11.12
C ASN A 57 -4.27 10.34 -10.10
N ILE A 58 -5.34 9.80 -9.49
CA ILE A 58 -5.26 8.74 -8.47
C ILE A 58 -4.53 7.49 -8.96
N TRP A 59 -4.61 7.17 -10.26
CA TRP A 59 -3.92 6.03 -10.87
C TRP A 59 -2.39 6.08 -10.69
N VAL A 60 -1.79 7.27 -10.58
CA VAL A 60 -0.33 7.43 -10.39
C VAL A 60 0.10 6.83 -9.05
N ILE A 61 -0.70 7.02 -8.00
CA ILE A 61 -0.43 6.48 -6.66
C ILE A 61 -0.51 4.96 -6.67
N PHE A 62 -1.47 4.39 -7.40
CA PHE A 62 -1.58 2.94 -7.55
C PHE A 62 -0.41 2.36 -8.34
N LEU A 63 0.01 3.01 -9.43
CA LEU A 63 1.17 2.57 -10.21
C LEU A 63 2.45 2.63 -9.37
N ALA A 64 2.64 3.70 -8.60
CA ALA A 64 3.76 3.83 -7.68
C ALA A 64 3.73 2.74 -6.59
N GLY A 65 2.56 2.48 -6.00
CA GLY A 65 2.37 1.43 -5.01
C GLY A 65 2.69 0.03 -5.56
N LEU A 66 2.30 -0.27 -6.80
CA LEU A 66 2.60 -1.53 -7.47
C LEU A 66 4.11 -1.70 -7.71
N LEU A 67 4.77 -0.68 -8.26
CA LEU A 67 6.21 -0.73 -8.54
C LEU A 67 7.03 -0.92 -7.25
N ILE A 68 6.69 -0.17 -6.21
CA ILE A 68 7.37 -0.28 -4.91
C ILE A 68 7.15 -1.67 -4.30
N SER A 69 5.92 -2.19 -4.36
CA SER A 69 5.60 -3.53 -3.84
C SER A 69 6.40 -4.63 -4.57
N LEU A 70 6.54 -4.53 -5.90
CA LEU A 70 7.38 -5.46 -6.67
C LEU A 70 8.86 -5.37 -6.28
N CYS A 71 9.41 -4.16 -6.13
CA CYS A 71 10.79 -3.97 -5.69
C CYS A 71 11.06 -4.61 -4.32
N ILE A 72 10.16 -4.37 -3.37
CA ILE A 72 10.26 -4.90 -2.00
C ILE A 72 10.12 -6.42 -2.00
N TRP A 73 9.25 -6.98 -2.84
CA TRP A 73 9.12 -8.43 -3.01
C TRP A 73 10.39 -9.09 -3.54
N VAL A 74 11.03 -8.50 -4.54
CA VAL A 74 12.32 -9.01 -5.06
C VAL A 74 13.40 -8.97 -3.98
N LEU A 75 13.48 -7.88 -3.20
CA LEU A 75 14.40 -7.79 -2.06
C LEU A 75 14.10 -8.85 -1.00
N GLU A 76 12.82 -9.09 -0.69
CA GLU A 76 12.40 -10.10 0.29
C GLU A 76 12.78 -11.51 -0.17
N ILE A 77 12.58 -11.84 -1.46
CA ILE A 77 13.04 -13.11 -2.05
C ILE A 77 14.55 -13.25 -1.83
N ARG A 78 15.32 -12.20 -2.12
CA ARG A 78 16.77 -12.30 -2.02
C ARG A 78 17.27 -12.46 -0.59
N VAL A 79 16.68 -11.74 0.36
CA VAL A 79 16.98 -11.90 1.79
C VAL A 79 16.57 -13.29 2.27
N ARG A 80 15.47 -13.83 1.74
CA ARG A 80 15.00 -15.18 2.05
C ARG A 80 16.01 -16.24 1.64
N ASP A 81 16.52 -16.16 0.42
CA ASP A 81 17.53 -17.10 -0.07
C ASP A 81 18.81 -17.05 0.77
N LEU A 82 19.24 -15.85 1.18
CA LEU A 82 20.44 -15.65 1.99
C LEU A 82 20.31 -16.28 3.38
N TYR A 83 19.21 -16.05 4.10
CA TYR A 83 19.05 -16.66 5.43
C TYR A 83 18.88 -18.18 5.34
N GLN A 84 18.23 -18.69 4.28
CA GLN A 84 18.10 -20.14 4.04
C GLN A 84 19.45 -20.79 3.70
N ALA A 85 20.31 -20.09 2.98
CA ALA A 85 21.68 -20.54 2.75
C ALA A 85 22.45 -20.65 4.07
N CYS A 86 22.30 -19.68 4.98
CA CYS A 86 22.91 -19.74 6.31
C CYS A 86 22.38 -20.92 7.14
N THR A 87 21.07 -21.14 7.20
CA THR A 87 20.51 -22.27 7.97
C THR A 87 20.92 -23.62 7.39
N LYS A 88 20.96 -23.75 6.06
CA LYS A 88 21.46 -24.98 5.40
C LYS A 88 22.94 -25.22 5.68
N ALA A 89 23.78 -24.18 5.61
CA ALA A 89 25.19 -24.28 5.93
C ALA A 89 25.43 -24.67 7.39
N GLY A 90 24.71 -24.04 8.33
CA GLY A 90 24.80 -24.36 9.76
C GLY A 90 24.38 -25.81 10.06
N ARG A 91 23.30 -26.29 9.43
CA ARG A 91 22.84 -27.68 9.56
C ARG A 91 23.86 -28.69 9.02
N ASN A 92 24.52 -28.39 7.89
CA ASN A 92 25.55 -29.28 7.35
C ASN A 92 26.69 -29.48 8.34
N ILE A 93 27.14 -28.40 9.00
CA ILE A 93 28.18 -28.47 10.04
C ILE A 93 27.71 -29.29 11.25
N GLU A 94 26.48 -29.09 11.71
CA GLU A 94 25.91 -29.87 12.83
C GLU A 94 25.87 -31.38 12.52
N ASN A 95 25.48 -31.73 11.30
CA ASN A 95 25.47 -33.12 10.83
C ASN A 95 26.89 -33.71 10.78
N GLU A 96 27.89 -32.95 10.33
CA GLU A 96 29.31 -33.40 10.29
C GLU A 96 29.88 -33.66 11.68
N VAL A 97 29.46 -32.88 12.68
CA VAL A 97 29.88 -33.05 14.08
C VAL A 97 29.05 -34.12 14.82
N GLY A 98 28.02 -34.69 14.18
CA GLY A 98 27.19 -35.75 14.73
C GLY A 98 26.22 -35.29 15.84
N GLY A 99 25.91 -33.99 15.89
CA GLY A 99 25.04 -33.40 16.91
C GLY A 99 23.76 -32.80 16.33
N ALA A 100 22.64 -32.96 17.04
CA ALA A 100 21.44 -32.16 16.78
C ALA A 100 21.61 -30.78 17.40
N GLY A 101 21.84 -29.75 16.58
CA GLY A 101 22.03 -28.37 17.04
C GLY A 101 20.88 -27.43 16.68
N ILE A 102 21.13 -26.13 16.87
CA ILE A 102 20.14 -25.05 16.72
C ILE A 102 19.61 -24.98 15.27
N TYR A 103 20.46 -25.15 14.26
CA TYR A 103 20.02 -25.07 12.86
C TYR A 103 19.21 -26.28 12.41
N THR A 104 19.45 -27.44 13.02
CA THR A 104 18.65 -28.65 12.85
C THR A 104 17.26 -28.47 13.45
N GLU A 105 17.18 -27.88 14.65
CA GLU A 105 15.91 -27.55 15.31
C GLU A 105 15.13 -26.48 14.54
N LEU A 106 15.77 -25.39 14.10
CA LEU A 106 15.16 -24.33 13.30
C LEU A 106 14.55 -24.82 11.97
N ASN A 107 15.04 -25.94 11.44
CA ASN A 107 14.56 -26.55 10.20
C ASN A 107 13.54 -27.68 10.44
N SER A 108 13.17 -27.94 11.69
CA SER A 108 12.15 -28.95 12.01
C SER A 108 10.78 -28.54 11.47
N ASP A 109 10.03 -29.51 10.95
CA ASP A 109 8.71 -29.28 10.36
C ASP A 109 7.70 -28.70 11.37
N SER A 110 7.93 -28.88 12.67
CA SER A 110 7.11 -28.32 13.75
C SER A 110 7.19 -26.79 13.86
N LEU A 111 8.35 -26.20 13.55
CA LEU A 111 8.56 -24.75 13.52
C LEU A 111 8.22 -24.16 12.14
N ARG A 112 8.51 -24.89 11.06
CA ARG A 112 8.24 -24.44 9.68
C ARG A 112 6.75 -24.24 9.39
N ASN A 113 5.88 -25.07 9.96
CA ASN A 113 4.43 -25.03 9.72
C ASN A 113 3.65 -24.15 10.71
N LYS A 114 4.24 -23.74 11.84
CA LYS A 114 3.57 -22.87 12.84
C LYS A 114 3.77 -21.38 12.58
N ALA A 115 4.90 -20.99 11.99
CA ALA A 115 5.15 -19.59 11.68
C ALA A 115 4.40 -19.22 10.42
N LEU A 116 3.35 -18.40 10.54
CA LEU A 116 2.75 -17.70 9.41
C LEU A 116 3.87 -16.85 8.79
N SER A 117 4.53 -17.40 7.76
CA SER A 117 5.73 -16.79 7.21
C SER A 117 5.35 -15.40 6.71
N HIS A 118 6.05 -14.36 7.15
CA HIS A 118 5.83 -13.00 6.63
C HIS A 118 5.85 -12.97 5.08
N SER A 119 6.52 -13.94 4.44
CA SER A 119 6.47 -14.14 2.99
C SER A 119 5.10 -14.52 2.45
N ASN A 120 4.31 -15.32 3.18
CA ASN A 120 2.94 -15.64 2.78
C ASN A 120 2.03 -14.42 2.92
N ALA A 121 2.25 -13.60 3.95
CA ALA A 121 1.54 -12.33 4.10
C ALA A 121 1.87 -11.38 2.94
N LEU A 122 3.14 -11.22 2.58
CA LEU A 122 3.56 -10.39 1.43
C LEU A 122 3.06 -10.93 0.09
N ASN A 123 3.05 -12.26 -0.11
CA ASN A 123 2.42 -12.87 -1.28
C ASN A 123 0.92 -12.59 -1.34
N CYS A 124 0.20 -12.67 -0.21
CA CYS A 124 -1.21 -12.28 -0.16
C CYS A 124 -1.40 -10.80 -0.51
N PHE A 125 -0.55 -9.90 -0.02
CA PHE A 125 -0.63 -8.47 -0.37
C PHE A 125 -0.46 -8.23 -1.87
N LEU A 126 0.49 -8.90 -2.53
CA LEU A 126 0.69 -8.77 -3.98
C LEU A 126 -0.49 -9.27 -4.81
N VAL A 127 -1.21 -10.29 -4.33
CA VAL A 127 -2.40 -10.82 -5.02
C VAL A 127 -3.64 -9.95 -4.73
N CYS A 128 -3.80 -9.49 -3.48
CA CYS A 128 -4.96 -8.71 -3.06
C CYS A 128 -4.92 -7.26 -3.56
N TYR A 129 -3.75 -6.65 -3.71
CA TYR A 129 -3.60 -5.27 -4.16
C TYR A 129 -4.16 -4.99 -5.58
N PRO A 130 -3.82 -5.77 -6.63
CA PRO A 130 -4.38 -5.57 -7.97
C PRO A 130 -5.89 -5.90 -8.04
N LEU A 131 -6.36 -6.83 -7.20
CA LEU A 131 -7.79 -7.10 -7.06
C LEU A 131 -8.54 -5.90 -6.46
N ALA A 132 -8.02 -5.34 -5.37
CA ALA A 132 -8.57 -4.13 -4.74
C ALA A 132 -8.55 -2.93 -5.70
N PHE A 133 -7.49 -2.78 -6.49
CA PHE A 133 -7.39 -1.76 -7.53
C PHE A 133 -8.47 -1.92 -8.61
N SER A 134 -8.69 -3.15 -9.08
CA SER A 134 -9.71 -3.45 -10.10
C SER A 134 -11.13 -3.18 -9.60
N LEU A 135 -11.40 -3.46 -8.31
CA LEU A 135 -12.65 -3.12 -7.62
C LEU A 135 -12.82 -1.60 -7.40
N CYS A 136 -11.74 -0.88 -7.15
CA CYS A 136 -11.78 0.58 -6.99
C CYS A 136 -12.04 1.28 -8.34
N LEU A 137 -11.38 0.84 -9.41
CA LEU A 137 -11.63 1.34 -10.78
C LEU A 137 -13.06 1.12 -11.24
N SER A 138 -13.64 -0.05 -10.95
CA SER A 138 -15.02 -0.34 -11.34
C SER A 138 -16.04 0.54 -10.61
N THR A 139 -15.81 0.85 -9.33
CA THR A 139 -16.67 1.77 -8.57
C THR A 139 -16.49 3.23 -8.99
N GLN A 140 -15.28 3.66 -9.37
CA GLN A 140 -15.03 5.02 -9.88
C GLN A 140 -15.72 5.25 -11.24
N HIS A 141 -15.74 4.24 -12.12
CA HIS A 141 -16.47 4.31 -13.40
C HIS A 141 -17.98 4.47 -13.17
N VAL A 142 -18.57 3.75 -12.22
CA VAL A 142 -20.01 3.81 -11.89
C VAL A 142 -20.39 5.13 -11.19
N ASN A 143 -19.53 5.65 -10.30
CA ASN A 143 -19.77 6.94 -9.66
C ASN A 143 -19.60 8.14 -10.61
N SER A 144 -18.74 8.04 -11.62
CA SER A 144 -18.63 9.07 -12.67
C SER A 144 -19.91 9.15 -13.50
N SER A 145 -20.51 8.01 -13.88
CA SER A 145 -21.81 8.01 -14.55
C SER A 145 -22.92 8.54 -13.65
N ASN A 146 -23.00 8.10 -12.38
CA ASN A 146 -24.02 8.60 -11.44
C ASN A 146 -23.89 10.11 -11.16
N ASN A 147 -22.67 10.66 -11.14
CA ASN A 147 -22.44 12.09 -11.00
C ASN A 147 -22.86 12.85 -12.27
N ILE A 148 -22.62 12.34 -13.47
CA ILE A 148 -23.05 13.03 -14.70
C ILE A 148 -24.58 12.95 -14.89
N TYR A 149 -25.24 11.85 -14.51
CA TYR A 149 -26.70 11.76 -14.54
C TYR A 149 -27.36 12.59 -13.42
N GLY A 150 -26.82 12.58 -12.19
CA GLY A 150 -27.33 13.40 -11.08
C GLY A 150 -27.07 14.89 -11.27
N LYS A 151 -25.92 15.28 -11.84
CA LYS A 151 -25.58 16.68 -12.13
C LYS A 151 -26.30 17.22 -13.36
N ARG A 152 -26.60 16.38 -14.36
CA ARG A 152 -27.47 16.77 -15.49
C ARG A 152 -28.96 16.82 -15.13
N ALA A 153 -29.44 15.93 -14.26
CA ALA A 153 -30.80 16.02 -13.73
C ALA A 153 -31.01 17.27 -12.85
N ASN A 154 -29.95 17.76 -12.20
CA ASN A 154 -30.00 18.98 -11.38
C ASN A 154 -29.80 20.27 -12.20
N LEU A 155 -29.08 20.23 -13.33
CA LEU A 155 -28.96 21.36 -14.26
C LEU A 155 -30.22 21.61 -15.11
N GLN A 156 -31.21 20.73 -15.05
CA GLN A 156 -32.53 20.87 -15.69
C GLN A 156 -33.68 20.79 -14.69
N ALA A 157 -33.40 20.89 -13.38
CA ALA A 157 -34.47 21.15 -12.43
C ALA A 157 -34.95 22.58 -12.70
N ASP A 158 -36.17 22.71 -13.23
CA ASP A 158 -36.82 24.00 -13.42
C ASP A 158 -37.03 24.65 -12.04
N THR A 159 -36.09 25.50 -11.65
CA THR A 159 -36.12 26.24 -10.38
C THR A 159 -36.93 27.53 -10.48
N SER A 160 -37.42 27.89 -11.67
CA SER A 160 -38.28 29.05 -11.90
C SER A 160 -39.46 29.17 -10.93
N PRO A 161 -40.14 28.08 -10.50
CA PRO A 161 -41.24 28.17 -9.54
C PRO A 161 -40.75 28.57 -8.15
N LEU A 162 -39.60 28.06 -7.73
CA LEU A 162 -39.03 28.29 -6.40
C LEU A 162 -38.35 29.66 -6.33
N GLU A 163 -37.69 30.08 -7.41
CA GLU A 163 -37.09 31.41 -7.55
C GLU A 163 -38.17 32.49 -7.47
N LYS A 164 -39.32 32.27 -8.14
CA LYS A 164 -40.46 33.20 -8.06
C LYS A 164 -41.05 33.30 -6.65
N GLU A 165 -41.14 32.19 -5.91
CA GLU A 165 -41.61 32.19 -4.52
C GLU A 165 -40.64 32.95 -3.60
N ILE A 166 -39.34 32.81 -3.83
CA ILE A 166 -38.31 33.55 -3.10
C ILE A 166 -38.39 35.05 -3.42
N ASP A 167 -38.58 35.43 -4.69
CA ASP A 167 -38.71 36.83 -5.10
C ASP A 167 -39.95 37.48 -4.47
N GLU A 168 -41.10 36.78 -4.46
CA GLU A 168 -42.32 37.26 -3.81
C GLU A 168 -42.14 37.46 -2.29
N LEU A 169 -41.43 36.54 -1.62
CA LEU A 169 -41.12 36.68 -0.19
C LEU A 169 -40.16 37.86 0.08
N VAL A 170 -39.19 38.09 -0.79
CA VAL A 170 -38.27 39.24 -0.70
C VAL A 170 -39.04 40.54 -0.90
N TYR A 171 -39.94 40.62 -1.89
CA TYR A 171 -40.77 41.81 -2.11
C TYR A 171 -41.67 42.13 -0.93
N GLN A 172 -42.28 41.11 -0.33
CA GLN A 172 -43.09 41.26 0.88
C GLN A 172 -42.27 41.74 2.09
N LEU A 173 -41.05 41.23 2.25
CA LEU A 173 -40.18 41.59 3.38
C LEU A 173 -39.73 43.05 3.32
N TYR A 174 -39.47 43.56 2.12
CA TYR A 174 -39.07 44.95 1.89
C TYR A 174 -40.26 45.89 1.64
N GLY A 175 -41.48 45.36 1.55
CA GLY A 175 -42.69 46.15 1.35
C GLY A 175 -42.73 46.90 0.02
N LEU A 176 -42.15 46.33 -1.05
CA LEU A 176 -42.11 46.98 -2.35
C LEU A 176 -43.51 47.11 -2.95
N THR A 177 -43.74 48.24 -3.60
CA THR A 177 -44.94 48.49 -4.40
C THR A 177 -44.80 47.86 -5.80
N GLN A 178 -45.92 47.65 -6.48
CA GLN A 178 -45.95 47.04 -7.82
C GLN A 178 -45.08 47.81 -8.83
N GLU A 179 -45.05 49.13 -8.74
CA GLU A 179 -44.24 50.01 -9.59
C GLU A 179 -42.74 49.78 -9.39
N GLU A 180 -42.30 49.53 -8.15
CA GLU A 180 -40.90 49.29 -7.84
C GLU A 180 -40.45 47.88 -8.24
N ILE A 181 -41.34 46.89 -8.14
CA ILE A 181 -41.08 45.51 -8.61
C ILE A 181 -40.85 45.50 -10.12
N GLU A 182 -41.66 46.23 -10.89
CA GLU A 182 -41.53 46.30 -12.35
C GLU A 182 -40.21 46.94 -12.82
N ILE A 183 -39.69 47.90 -12.04
CA ILE A 183 -38.35 48.48 -12.25
C ILE A 183 -37.26 47.44 -11.99
N VAL A 184 -37.38 46.66 -10.91
CA VAL A 184 -36.39 45.62 -10.53
C VAL A 184 -36.36 44.47 -11.53
N GLU A 185 -37.52 44.07 -12.06
CA GLU A 185 -37.64 43.02 -13.09
C GLU A 185 -37.31 43.53 -14.51
N GLY A 186 -37.09 44.84 -14.70
CA GLY A 186 -36.71 45.42 -15.99
C GLY A 186 -37.81 45.35 -17.06
N ARG A 187 -39.09 45.43 -16.66
CA ARG A 187 -40.26 45.33 -17.56
C ARG A 187 -40.81 46.69 -18.05
N LEU A 188 -40.05 47.78 -17.86
CA LEU A 188 -40.37 49.16 -18.25
C LEU A 188 -39.55 49.64 -19.45
#